data_AF-A0A1M5BK80-F1
#
_entry.id   AF-A0A1M5BK80-F1
#
_cell.length_a   1.000
_cell.length_b   1.000
_cell.length_c   1.000
_cell.angle_alpha   90.00
_cell.angle_beta   90.00
_cell.angle_gamma   90.00
#
_symmetry.space_group_name_H-M   'P 1'
#
loop_
_entity.id
_entity.type
_entity.pdbx_description
1 polymer ?
#
loop_
_entity_poly.entity_id
_entity_poly.type
_entity_poly.pdbx_seq_one_letter_code
_entity_poly.pdbx_strand_id
1 'polypeptide(L)'
;MIKNVHIKAYERGLVFRNGNLIDILKEGSFWIFGNKFVEIYDMKYSFKSNTDLTLLLKNEALKAMLDLVEVKDGEIVLVYENGIFKEVLNVGQYAFWKGMFNREFQKIDLTK
;
A
#
# COMPACT_ATOMS: atom_id res chain seq x y z
N MET A 1 -3.14 10.48 25.75
CA MET A 1 -2.01 9.53 25.86
C MET A 1 -0.95 9.89 24.84
N ILE A 2 0.31 9.59 25.15
CA ILE A 2 1.45 9.79 24.26
C ILE A 2 2.00 8.40 23.94
N LYS A 3 2.24 8.10 22.68
CA LYS A 3 2.84 6.84 22.22
C LYS A 3 4.04 7.15 21.34
N ASN A 4 5.14 6.44 21.53
CA ASN A 4 6.26 6.47 20.60
C ASN A 4 6.08 5.36 19.57
N VAL A 5 6.27 5.67 18.30
CA VAL A 5 6.17 4.74 17.18
C VAL A 5 7.46 4.82 16.38
N HIS A 6 8.12 3.68 16.18
CA HIS A 6 9.28 3.56 15.32
C HIS A 6 8.89 2.92 14.00
N ILE A 7 9.28 3.54 12.89
CA ILE A 7 9.02 3.11 11.52
C ILE A 7 10.36 2.72 10.89
N LYS A 8 10.48 1.48 10.42
CA LYS A 8 11.70 1.00 9.75
C LYS A 8 11.76 1.48 8.29
N ALA A 9 12.93 1.36 7.67
CA ALA A 9 13.17 1.73 6.26
C ALA A 9 12.15 1.12 5.27
N TYR A 10 11.76 -0.13 5.52
CA TYR A 10 10.81 -0.90 4.71
C TYR A 10 9.35 -0.77 5.16
N GLU A 11 9.05 0.15 6.08
CA GLU A 11 7.71 0.36 6.62
C GLU A 11 7.19 1.76 6.27
N ARG A 12 5.86 1.90 6.29
CA ARG A 12 5.16 3.19 6.22
C ARG A 12 4.09 3.23 7.31
N GLY A 13 4.06 4.33 8.06
CA GLY A 13 3.04 4.57 9.07
C GLY A 13 1.94 5.47 8.52
N LEU A 14 0.69 5.00 8.47
CA LEU A 14 -0.46 5.84 8.16
C LEU A 14 -1.10 6.34 9.46
N VAL A 15 -1.15 7.66 9.64
CA VAL A 15 -1.68 8.26 10.87
C VAL A 15 -3.13 8.65 10.66
N PHE A 16 -4.00 8.12 11.52
CA PHE A 16 -5.42 8.36 11.47
C PHE A 16 -5.90 9.16 12.67
N ARG A 17 -6.92 10.01 12.45
CA ARG A 17 -7.68 10.68 13.50
C ARG A 17 -9.16 10.66 13.13
N ASN A 18 -9.99 10.08 14.00
CA ASN A 18 -11.43 9.92 13.76
C ASN A 18 -11.74 9.28 12.39
N GLY A 19 -10.96 8.26 11.98
CA GLY A 19 -11.14 7.56 10.70
C GLY A 19 -10.54 8.24 9.47
N ASN A 20 -10.03 9.48 9.59
CA ASN A 20 -9.42 10.20 8.47
C ASN A 20 -7.89 10.04 8.48
N LEU A 21 -7.31 9.77 7.31
CA LEU A 21 -5.87 9.81 7.10
C LEU A 21 -5.39 11.26 7.16
N ILE A 22 -4.54 11.58 8.14
CA ILE A 22 -4.03 12.94 8.36
C ILE A 22 -2.54 13.09 8.09
N ASP A 23 -1.78 11.99 8.09
CA ASP A 23 -0.33 12.03 7.88
C ASP A 23 0.22 10.66 7.42
N ILE A 24 1.40 10.68 6.79
CA ILE A 24 2.14 9.50 6.31
C ILE A 24 3.58 9.57 6.80
N LEU A 25 3.93 8.67 7.72
CA LEU A 25 5.24 8.57 8.33
C LEU A 25 6.17 7.70 7.46
N LYS A 26 7.35 8.24 7.17
CA LYS A 26 8.49 7.51 6.59
C LYS A 26 9.35 6.92 7.71
N GLU A 27 10.50 6.35 7.36
CA GLU A 27 11.48 5.84 8.32
C GLU A 27 11.83 6.89 9.39
N GLY A 28 11.84 6.47 10.66
CA GLY A 28 12.15 7.33 11.79
C GLY A 28 11.38 6.98 13.06
N SER A 29 11.54 7.81 14.08
CA SER A 29 10.83 7.69 15.36
C SER A 29 9.91 8.89 15.57
N PHE A 30 8.64 8.63 15.88
CA PHE A 30 7.60 9.64 15.95
C PHE A 30 6.81 9.54 17.24
N TRP A 31 6.56 10.69 17.85
CA TRP A 31 5.67 10.80 18.99
C TRP A 31 4.24 11.09 18.53
N ILE A 32 3.32 10.21 18.88
CA ILE A 32 1.91 10.28 18.54
C ILE A 32 1.12 10.70 19.77
N PHE A 33 0.41 11.81 19.66
CA PHE A 33 -0.30 12.45 20.75
C PHE A 33 -1.83 12.40 20.57
N GLY A 34 -2.54 12.24 21.68
CA GLY A 34 -4.00 12.39 21.72
C GLY A 34 -4.75 11.15 21.23
N ASN A 35 -5.81 11.37 20.44
CA ASN A 35 -6.71 10.32 19.92
C ASN A 35 -6.32 9.83 18.51
N LYS A 36 -5.04 9.94 18.17
CA LYS A 36 -4.50 9.44 16.90
C LYS A 36 -4.09 7.98 17.05
N PHE A 37 -4.20 7.22 15.97
CA PHE A 37 -3.59 5.89 15.87
C PHE A 37 -2.77 5.80 14.60
N VAL A 38 -1.81 4.87 14.59
CA VAL A 38 -0.92 4.63 13.46
C VAL A 38 -1.06 3.20 13.02
N GLU A 39 -1.32 3.00 11.74
CA GLU A 39 -1.26 1.70 11.08
C GLU A 39 0.09 1.58 10.38
N ILE A 40 0.85 0.55 10.71
CA ILE A 40 2.17 0.31 10.12
C ILE A 40 2.04 -0.75 9.04
N TYR A 41 2.52 -0.41 7.85
CA TYR A 41 2.49 -1.25 6.66
C TYR A 41 3.91 -1.64 6.27
N ASP A 42 4.15 -2.93 6.10
CA ASP A 42 5.39 -3.43 5.51
C ASP A 42 5.29 -3.28 3.97
N MET A 43 6.21 -2.51 3.40
CA MET A 43 6.25 -2.16 1.98
C MET A 43 6.57 -3.35 1.06
N LYS A 44 7.00 -4.48 1.63
CA LYS A 44 7.26 -5.71 0.88
C LYS A 44 5.98 -6.35 0.36
N TYR A 45 4.87 -6.15 1.05
CA TYR A 45 3.59 -6.76 0.70
C TYR A 45 2.68 -5.76 -0.01
N SER A 46 1.61 -6.28 -0.62
CA SER A 46 0.50 -5.47 -1.13
C SER A 46 -0.08 -4.59 -0.01
N PHE A 47 -0.40 -3.35 -0.33
CA PHE A 47 -1.12 -2.46 0.56
C PHE A 47 -2.56 -2.96 0.73
N LYS A 48 -2.88 -3.43 1.95
CA LYS A 48 -4.21 -3.90 2.34
C LYS A 48 -4.63 -3.17 3.61
N SER A 49 -5.48 -2.16 3.46
CA SER A 49 -6.06 -1.45 4.60
C SER A 49 -7.42 -2.02 4.97
N ASN A 50 -7.78 -1.93 6.25
CA ASN A 50 -9.15 -2.14 6.71
C ASN A 50 -10.09 -1.01 6.27
N THR A 51 -9.53 0.15 5.91
CA THR A 51 -10.28 1.28 5.36
C THR A 51 -10.41 1.15 3.86
N ASP A 52 -11.52 1.64 3.30
CA ASP A 52 -11.76 1.65 1.86
C ASP A 52 -10.59 2.29 1.10
N LEU A 53 -10.00 1.53 0.16
CA LEU A 53 -8.85 1.96 -0.63
C LEU A 53 -9.16 3.23 -1.43
N THR A 54 -10.35 3.35 -2.00
CA THR A 54 -10.79 4.51 -2.78
C THR A 54 -10.81 5.77 -1.92
N LEU A 55 -11.23 5.66 -0.66
CA LEU A 55 -11.21 6.77 0.29
C LEU A 55 -9.78 7.21 0.60
N LEU A 56 -8.90 6.27 0.87
CA LEU A 56 -7.48 6.52 1.17
C LEU A 56 -6.73 7.15 0.00
N LEU A 57 -7.03 6.71 -1.23
CA LEU A 57 -6.41 7.22 -2.46
C LEU A 57 -6.84 8.64 -2.83
N LYS A 58 -7.81 9.26 -2.13
CA LYS A 58 -8.05 10.71 -2.22
C LYS A 58 -6.87 11.52 -1.67
N ASN A 59 -6.04 10.91 -0.83
CA ASN A 59 -4.79 11.52 -0.41
C ASN A 59 -3.73 11.34 -1.51
N GLU A 60 -3.43 12.42 -2.23
CA GLU A 60 -2.46 12.40 -3.34
C GLU A 60 -1.06 11.95 -2.91
N ALA A 61 -0.65 12.23 -1.66
CA ALA A 61 0.65 11.78 -1.16
C ALA A 61 0.70 10.25 -1.00
N LEU A 62 -0.37 9.63 -0.51
CA LEU A 62 -0.47 8.17 -0.44
C LEU A 62 -0.54 7.56 -1.83
N LYS A 63 -1.38 8.11 -2.71
CA LYS A 63 -1.54 7.66 -4.10
C LYS A 63 -0.22 7.70 -4.87
N ALA A 64 0.58 8.75 -4.67
CA ALA A 64 1.91 8.86 -5.29
C ALA A 64 2.89 7.77 -4.82
N MET A 65 2.68 7.17 -3.63
CA MET A 65 3.50 6.09 -3.08
C MET A 65 3.03 4.69 -3.49
N LEU A 66 1.91 4.57 -4.21
CA LEU A 66 1.31 3.28 -4.58
C LEU A 66 1.26 3.10 -6.10
N ASP A 67 1.52 1.88 -6.55
CA ASP A 67 1.14 1.36 -7.86
C ASP A 67 -0.21 0.66 -7.73
N LEU A 68 -1.19 1.12 -8.50
CA LEU A 68 -2.54 0.55 -8.52
C LEU A 68 -2.65 -0.41 -9.69
N VAL A 69 -3.12 -1.62 -9.41
CA VAL A 69 -3.29 -2.68 -10.39
C VAL A 69 -4.75 -3.12 -10.36
N GLU A 70 -5.43 -2.90 -11.47
CA GLU A 70 -6.79 -3.37 -11.69
C GLU A 70 -6.78 -4.58 -12.62
N VAL A 71 -7.33 -5.69 -12.14
CA VAL A 71 -7.51 -6.93 -12.89
C VAL A 71 -9.00 -7.08 -13.17
N LYS A 72 -9.39 -7.03 -14.44
CA LYS A 72 -10.79 -7.13 -14.85
C LYS A 72 -11.21 -8.59 -15.00
N ASP A 73 -12.50 -8.81 -15.16
CA ASP A 73 -13.03 -10.13 -15.46
C ASP A 73 -12.42 -10.67 -16.77
N GLY A 74 -12.10 -11.97 -16.78
CA GLY A 74 -11.37 -12.59 -17.89
C GLY A 74 -9.89 -12.24 -17.99
N GLU A 75 -9.33 -11.49 -17.03
CA GLU A 75 -7.90 -11.16 -16.97
C GLU A 75 -7.23 -11.79 -15.74
N ILE A 76 -5.93 -12.04 -15.86
CA ILE A 76 -5.02 -12.25 -14.72
C ILE A 76 -3.81 -11.34 -14.86
N VAL A 77 -3.13 -11.06 -13.76
CA VAL A 77 -1.86 -10.31 -13.78
C VAL A 77 -0.77 -11.12 -13.10
N LEU A 78 0.34 -11.34 -13.80
CA LEU A 78 1.56 -11.89 -13.21
C LEU A 78 2.37 -10.75 -12.58
N VAL A 79 2.74 -10.92 -11.31
CA VAL A 79 3.59 -9.96 -10.58
C VAL A 79 5.02 -10.49 -10.58
N TYR A 80 5.94 -9.65 -11.05
CA TYR A 80 7.38 -9.89 -10.94
C TYR A 80 7.99 -8.84 -10.02
N GLU A 81 8.89 -9.27 -9.13
CA GLU A 81 9.71 -8.38 -8.32
C GLU A 81 11.17 -8.59 -8.70
N ASN A 82 11.82 -7.53 -9.21
CA ASN A 82 13.20 -7.58 -9.70
C ASN A 82 13.42 -8.70 -10.73
N GLY A 83 12.46 -8.87 -11.66
CA GLY A 83 12.48 -9.91 -12.69
C GLY A 83 12.15 -11.33 -12.20
N ILE A 84 11.87 -11.53 -10.91
CA ILE A 84 11.52 -12.83 -10.33
C ILE A 84 10.01 -12.92 -10.17
N PHE A 85 9.40 -13.97 -10.71
CA PHE A 85 7.97 -14.25 -10.54
C PHE A 85 7.60 -14.39 -9.06
N LYS A 86 6.52 -13.74 -8.63
CA LYS A 86 6.03 -13.76 -7.25
C LYS A 86 4.67 -14.40 -7.10
N GLU A 87 3.68 -13.86 -7.81
CA GLU A 87 2.30 -14.29 -7.65
C GLU A 87 1.46 -13.98 -8.89
N VAL A 88 0.27 -14.58 -8.93
CA VAL A 88 -0.78 -14.27 -9.90
C VAL A 88 -1.90 -13.54 -9.18
N LEU A 89 -2.27 -12.38 -9.69
CA LEU A 89 -3.45 -11.64 -9.25
C LEU A 89 -4.65 -12.06 -10.09
N ASN A 90 -5.75 -12.34 -9.41
CA ASN A 90 -7.05 -12.60 -10.02
C ASN A 90 -7.85 -11.30 -10.10
N VAL A 91 -9.09 -11.38 -10.60
CA VAL A 91 -10.02 -10.25 -10.70
C VAL A 91 -10.08 -9.48 -9.37
N GLY A 92 -9.86 -8.16 -9.44
CA GLY A 92 -9.84 -7.30 -8.26
C GLY A 92 -8.98 -6.05 -8.42
N GLN A 93 -8.92 -5.26 -7.35
CA GLN A 93 -8.07 -4.08 -7.24
C GLN A 93 -6.99 -4.30 -6.19
N TYR A 94 -5.75 -4.01 -6.58
CA TYR A 94 -4.57 -4.19 -5.75
C TYR A 94 -3.78 -2.89 -5.71
N ALA A 95 -3.10 -2.67 -4.60
CA ALA A 95 -2.18 -1.56 -4.43
C ALA A 95 -0.84 -2.09 -3.93
N PHE A 96 0.26 -1.62 -4.50
CA PHE A 96 1.63 -2.02 -4.14
C PHE A 96 2.48 -0.79 -3.84
N TRP A 97 3.38 -0.89 -2.86
CA TRP A 97 4.25 0.22 -2.48
C TRP A 97 5.37 0.45 -3.49
N LYS A 98 5.51 1.70 -3.95
CA LYS A 98 6.61 2.11 -4.83
C LYS A 98 7.95 2.18 -4.11
N GLY A 99 9.02 1.99 -4.88
CA GLY A 99 10.39 2.32 -4.48
C GLY A 99 11.12 1.27 -3.64
N MET A 100 10.47 0.21 -3.18
CA MET A 100 11.16 -0.88 -2.46
C MET A 100 11.65 -2.00 -3.39
N PHE A 101 10.78 -2.45 -4.29
CA PHE A 101 11.12 -3.43 -5.32
C PHE A 101 10.74 -2.86 -6.68
N ASN A 102 11.50 -3.22 -7.72
CA ASN A 102 11.07 -2.97 -9.08
C ASN A 102 9.97 -3.99 -9.40
N ARG A 103 8.70 -3.55 -9.34
CA ARG A 103 7.54 -4.40 -9.63
C ARG A 103 7.09 -4.23 -11.06
N GLU A 104 6.99 -5.34 -11.77
CA GLU A 104 6.45 -5.41 -13.12
C GLU A 104 5.15 -6.21 -13.11
N PHE A 105 4.15 -5.69 -13.82
CA PHE A 105 2.81 -6.26 -13.86
C PHE A 105 2.49 -6.65 -15.29
N GLN A 106 2.48 -7.95 -15.57
CA GLN A 106 2.13 -8.47 -16.88
C GLN A 106 0.68 -8.92 -16.88
N LYS A 107 -0.17 -8.16 -17.59
CA LYS A 107 -1.58 -8.49 -17.77
C LYS A 107 -1.77 -9.50 -18.89
N ILE A 108 -2.54 -10.55 -18.62
CA ILE A 108 -2.88 -11.62 -19.55
C ILE A 108 -4.40 -11.69 -19.65
N ASP A 109 -4.90 -11.70 -20.88
CA ASP A 109 -6.30 -11.88 -21.20
C ASP A 109 -6.56 -13.38 -21.45
N LEU A 110 -7.48 -13.96 -20.68
CA LEU A 110 -7.84 -15.38 -20.75
C LEU A 110 -9.00 -15.65 -21.71
N THR A 111 -9.58 -14.61 -22.31
CA THR A 111 -10.71 -14.74 -23.25
C THR A 111 -10.28 -14.88 -24.71
N LYS A 112 -8.97 -14.87 -24.96
CA LYS A 112 -8.36 -14.99 -26.29
C LYS A 112 -7.88 -16.39 -26.62
#